data_AF-A0A536S0E2-F1
#
_entry.id   AF-A0A536S0E2-F1
#
_cell.length_a   1.000
_cell.length_b   1.000
_cell.length_c   1.000
_cell.angle_alpha   90.00
_cell.angle_beta   90.00
_cell.angle_gamma   90.00
#
_symmetry.space_group_name_H-M   'P 1'
#
loop_
_entity.id
_entity.type
_entity.pdbx_description
1 polymer ?
#
loop_
_entity_poly.entity_id
_entity_poly.type
_entity_poly.pdbx_seq_one_letter_code
_entity_poly.pdbx_strand_id
1 'polypeptide(L)'
;MAGDAQALMIFMRSIVTGDAEAVARSLAASPALASSSLRLEGATRLSTQDYFFDEIGHYLFAGDTPLHAAAAAHRKTIVHELVS
;
A
#
# COMPACT_ATOMS: atom_id res chain seq x y z
N MET A 1 -8.98 7.32 -12.10
CA MET A 1 -8.28 6.71 -13.26
C MET A 1 -7.70 5.38 -12.78
N ALA A 2 -7.89 4.27 -13.49
CA ALA A 2 -7.45 2.94 -13.02
C ALA A 2 -5.94 2.83 -12.72
N GLY A 3 -5.11 3.71 -13.30
CA GLY A 3 -3.67 3.77 -13.06
C GLY A 3 -3.28 4.14 -11.62
N ASP A 4 -4.07 4.99 -10.94
CA ASP A 4 -3.73 5.45 -9.58
C ASP A 4 -3.89 4.31 -8.56
N ALA A 5 -4.92 3.48 -8.73
CA ALA A 5 -5.17 2.32 -7.86
C ALA A 5 -4.08 1.24 -8.02
N GLN A 6 -3.63 1.01 -9.26
CA GLN A 6 -2.55 0.06 -9.52
C GLN A 6 -1.21 0.55 -8.96
N ALA A 7 -0.89 1.83 -9.14
CA ALA A 7 0.30 2.44 -8.54
C ALA A 7 0.29 2.35 -7.01
N LEU A 8 -0.86 2.60 -6.39
CA LEU A 8 -1.03 2.47 -4.94
C LEU A 8 -0.85 1.02 -4.46
N MET A 9 -1.40 0.03 -5.17
CA MET A 9 -1.21 -1.39 -4.81
C MET A 9 0.23 -1.86 -4.95
N ILE A 10 0.94 -1.43 -5.99
CA ILE A 10 2.39 -1.71 -6.15
C ILE A 10 3.15 -1.10 -4.99
N PHE A 11 2.85 0.15 -4.64
CA PHE A 11 3.46 0.84 -3.51
C PHE A 11 3.22 0.10 -2.19
N MET A 12 1.98 -0.34 -1.93
CA MET A 12 1.65 -1.13 -0.74
C MET A 12 2.39 -2.46 -0.68
N ARG A 13 2.62 -3.15 -1.81
CA ARG A 13 3.47 -4.36 -1.83
C ARG A 13 4.91 -4.05 -1.44
N SER A 14 5.52 -3.01 -2.01
CA SER A 14 6.88 -2.61 -1.64
C SER A 14 7.01 -2.29 -0.15
N ILE A 15 5.99 -1.68 0.44
CA ILE A 15 5.93 -1.43 1.89
C ILE A 15 5.91 -2.74 2.66
N VAL A 16 4.99 -3.65 2.32
CA VAL A 16 4.82 -4.92 3.02
C VAL A 16 6.09 -5.79 2.95
N THR A 17 6.70 -5.88 1.76
CA THR A 17 7.97 -6.61 1.56
C THR A 17 9.17 -5.92 2.24
N GLY A 18 9.04 -4.64 2.59
CA GLY A 18 10.08 -3.87 3.27
C GLY A 18 11.14 -3.31 2.33
N ASP A 19 10.83 -3.16 1.03
CA ASP A 19 11.72 -2.53 0.05
C ASP A 19 11.72 -1.01 0.22
N ALA A 20 12.51 -0.54 1.19
CA ALA A 20 12.60 0.87 1.54
C ALA A 20 13.10 1.74 0.36
N GLU A 21 13.95 1.22 -0.52
CA GLU A 21 14.39 2.00 -1.68
C GLU A 21 13.29 2.19 -2.71
N ALA A 22 12.50 1.14 -2.97
CA ALA A 22 11.34 1.28 -3.85
C ALA A 22 10.30 2.23 -3.25
N VAL A 23 10.07 2.17 -1.95
CA VAL A 23 9.19 3.09 -1.24
C VAL A 23 9.65 4.54 -1.40
N ALA A 24 10.93 4.82 -1.13
CA ALA A 24 11.50 6.16 -1.26
C ALA A 24 11.41 6.69 -2.71
N ARG A 25 11.70 5.84 -3.70
CA ARG A 25 11.56 6.20 -5.12
C ARG A 25 10.11 6.53 -5.49
N SER A 26 9.15 5.72 -5.04
CA SER A 26 7.73 5.96 -5.30
C SER A 26 7.23 7.25 -4.64
N LEU A 27 7.64 7.53 -3.40
CA LEU A 27 7.28 8.77 -2.70
C LEU A 27 7.92 10.01 -3.35
N ALA A 28 9.17 9.93 -3.79
CA ALA A 28 9.82 11.01 -4.51
C ALA A 28 9.11 11.33 -5.84
N ALA A 29 8.62 10.30 -6.53
CA ALA A 29 7.87 10.47 -7.77
C ALA A 29 6.43 10.98 -7.54
N SER A 30 5.77 10.54 -6.46
CA SER A 30 4.41 10.92 -6.12
C SER A 30 4.18 10.94 -4.60
N PRO A 31 4.41 12.08 -3.94
CA PRO A 31 4.21 12.21 -2.50
C PRO A 31 2.77 11.95 -2.04
N ALA A 32 1.79 12.18 -2.94
CA ALA A 32 0.37 11.94 -2.66
C ALA A 32 0.05 10.46 -2.36
N LEU A 33 0.93 9.52 -2.73
CA LEU A 33 0.75 8.11 -2.42
C LEU A 33 0.68 7.86 -0.91
N ALA A 34 1.48 8.57 -0.09
CA ALA A 34 1.56 8.36 1.36
C ALA A 34 0.19 8.45 2.07
N SER A 35 -0.68 9.35 1.60
CA SER A 35 -2.01 9.61 2.17
C SER A 35 -3.16 9.05 1.32
N SER A 36 -2.85 8.42 0.19
CA SER A 36 -3.86 7.82 -0.68
C SER A 36 -4.45 6.57 -0.02
N SER A 37 -5.77 6.45 -0.10
CA SER A 37 -6.50 5.26 0.36
C SER A 37 -6.91 4.37 -0.79
N LEU A 38 -6.96 3.06 -0.54
CA LEU A 38 -7.54 2.11 -1.48
C LEU A 38 -9.00 2.47 -1.73
N ARG A 39 -9.31 2.73 -2.99
CA ARG A 39 -10.69 2.87 -3.47
C ARG A 39 -11.11 1.55 -4.08
N LEU A 40 -12.19 0.95 -3.57
CA LEU A 40 -12.84 -0.18 -4.23
C LEU A 40 -13.86 0.38 -5.22
N GLU A 41 -13.51 0.43 -6.50
CA GLU A 41 -14.51 0.46 -7.57
C GLU A 41 -14.87 -1.00 -7.88
N GLY A 42 -16.03 -1.47 -7.41
CA GLY A 42 -16.58 -2.75 -7.81
C GLY A 42 -15.91 -3.99 -7.20
N ALA A 43 -15.71 -4.01 -5.88
CA ALA A 43 -15.32 -5.20 -5.10
C ALA A 43 -16.34 -6.34 -5.25
N THR A 44 -16.36 -6.98 -6.40
CA THR A 44 -17.02 -8.27 -6.58
C THR A 44 -16.13 -9.34 -5.98
N ARG A 45 -16.76 -10.38 -5.45
CA ARG A 45 -16.13 -11.50 -4.72
C ARG A 45 -14.94 -12.18 -5.45
N LEU A 46 -14.73 -11.86 -6.73
CA LEU A 46 -13.67 -12.35 -7.63
C LEU A 46 -12.32 -11.59 -7.55
N SER A 47 -12.27 -10.34 -7.09
CA SER A 47 -11.00 -9.57 -6.98
C SER A 47 -10.31 -9.68 -5.62
N THR A 48 -10.75 -10.59 -4.76
CA THR A 48 -10.28 -10.70 -3.37
C THR A 48 -8.83 -11.14 -3.23
N GLN A 49 -8.27 -11.88 -4.20
CA GLN A 49 -6.87 -12.33 -4.15
C GLN A 49 -5.86 -11.19 -4.29
N ASP A 50 -6.19 -10.14 -5.05
CA ASP A 50 -5.24 -9.06 -5.31
C ASP A 50 -4.90 -8.24 -4.05
N TYR A 51 -5.76 -8.28 -3.04
CA TYR A 51 -5.62 -7.52 -1.79
C TYR A 51 -5.10 -8.34 -0.62
N PHE A 52 -4.85 -9.64 -0.81
CA PHE A 52 -4.17 -10.45 0.19
C PHE A 52 -2.66 -10.24 0.11
N PHE A 53 -2.03 -10.15 1.27
CA PHE A 53 -0.58 -10.06 1.41
C PHE A 53 -0.10 -11.22 2.28
N ASP A 54 0.56 -12.18 1.64
CA ASP A 54 1.07 -13.39 2.28
C ASP A 54 2.08 -13.06 3.39
N GLU A 55 2.90 -12.03 3.21
CA GLU A 55 3.95 -11.64 4.16
C GLU A 55 3.40 -11.20 5.52
N ILE A 56 2.14 -10.77 5.57
CA ILE A 56 1.44 -10.35 6.80
C ILE A 56 0.21 -11.21 7.10
N GLY A 57 -0.11 -12.19 6.25
CA GLY A 57 -1.29 -13.04 6.38
C GLY A 57 -2.60 -12.24 6.48
N HIS A 58 -2.67 -11.08 5.82
CA HIS A 58 -3.74 -10.10 6.00
C HIS A 58 -4.23 -9.52 4.68
N TYR A 59 -5.52 -9.17 4.65
CA TYR A 59 -6.12 -8.43 3.53
C TYR A 59 -6.05 -6.93 3.81
N LEU A 60 -5.74 -6.14 2.78
CA LEU A 60 -6.03 -4.70 2.82
C LEU A 60 -7.40 -4.43 2.21
N PHE A 61 -8.16 -3.54 2.83
CA PHE A 61 -9.54 -3.23 2.47
C PHE A 61 -9.68 -1.81 1.90
N ALA A 62 -10.86 -1.49 1.36
CA ALA A 62 -11.18 -0.11 1.02
C ALA A 62 -10.98 0.80 2.23
N GLY A 63 -10.37 1.95 1.99
CA GLY A 63 -10.02 2.91 3.04
C GLY A 63 -8.62 2.71 3.62
N ASP A 64 -8.01 1.53 3.47
CA ASP A 64 -6.64 1.32 3.94
C ASP A 64 -5.66 2.20 3.18
N THR A 65 -4.66 2.65 3.92
CA THR A 65 -3.61 3.55 3.45
C THR A 65 -2.25 2.86 3.57
N PRO A 66 -1.20 3.40 2.94
CA PRO A 66 0.17 2.91 3.12
C PRO A 66 0.59 2.74 4.58
N LEU A 67 0.10 3.60 5.47
CA LEU A 67 0.36 3.51 6.91
C LEU A 67 -0.23 2.24 7.54
N HIS A 68 -1.43 1.82 7.12
CA HIS A 68 -2.05 0.57 7.59
C HIS A 68 -1.21 -0.64 7.16
N ALA A 69 -0.76 -0.65 5.90
CA ALA A 69 0.11 -1.71 5.37
C ALA A 69 1.46 -1.76 6.13
N ALA A 70 2.11 -0.62 6.35
CA ALA A 70 3.37 -0.53 7.06
C ALA A 70 3.26 -0.97 8.53
N ALA A 71 2.16 -0.60 9.19
CA ALA A 71 1.86 -1.01 10.56
C ALA A 71 1.62 -2.51 10.67
N ALA A 72 0.80 -3.09 9.78
CA ALA A 72 0.54 -4.52 9.74
C ALA A 72 1.81 -5.34 9.46
N ALA A 73 2.72 -4.81 8.63
CA ALA A 73 4.01 -5.43 8.33
C ALA A 73 5.12 -5.12 9.34
N HIS A 74 4.83 -4.39 10.44
CA HIS A 74 5.82 -3.98 11.44
C HIS A 74 7.06 -3.23 10.87
N ARG A 75 6.89 -2.48 9.77
CA ARG A 75 7.99 -1.76 9.08
C ARG A 75 8.22 -0.38 9.68
N LYS A 76 8.78 -0.33 10.89
CA LYS A 76 8.97 0.91 11.67
C LYS A 76 9.66 2.04 10.88
N THR A 77 10.72 1.73 10.14
CA THR A 77 11.44 2.73 9.34
C THR A 77 10.55 3.35 8.26
N ILE A 78 9.77 2.53 7.58
CA ILE A 78 8.84 2.98 6.52
C ILE A 78 7.67 3.76 7.14
N VAL A 79 7.18 3.36 8.31
CA VAL A 79 6.17 4.15 9.06
C VAL A 79 6.66 5.59 9.28
N HIS A 80 7.91 5.77 9.69
CA HIS A 80 8.47 7.12 9.88
C HIS A 80 8.52 7.92 8.57
N GLU A 81 8.90 7.28 7.46
CA GLU A 81 8.96 7.92 6.15
C GLU A 81 7.58 8.38 5.65
N LEU A 82 6.51 7.65 5.98
CA LEU A 82 5.14 7.97 5.56
C LEU A 82 4.49 9.13 6.32
N VAL A 83 5.02 9.47 7.50
CA VAL A 83 4.42 10.48 8.42
C VAL A 83 5.30 11.71 8.61
N SER A 84 6.46 11.77 7.94
CA SER A 84 7.39 12.92 7.97
C SER A 84 7.09 13.88 6.84
#